data_AF-A0A419JWE6-F1
#
_entry.id   AF-A0A419JWE6-F1
#
_cell.length_a   1.000
_cell.length_b   1.000
_cell.length_c   1.000
_cell.angle_alpha   90.00
_cell.angle_beta   90.00
_cell.angle_gamma   90.00
#
_symmetry.space_group_name_H-M   'P 1'
#
loop_
_entity.id
_entity.type
_entity.pdbx_description
1 polymer ?
#
loop_
_entity_poly.entity_id
_entity_poly.type
_entity_poly.pdbx_seq_one_letter_code
_entity_poly.pdbx_strand_id
1 'polypeptide(L)'
;MKRTEIGFVTGYTGAILKLLGKATSELNEQGYPIGVQARYQAVEIDDEFWDWLKNEADAIVVNVHSSFESYDVLKQVLSGVNVPVFSVEYGGESLSKNVDPEALATLTGYFMYGGLENIKNMLLFLANYCGNIKLEVPEPKQIPWHGIYHPDAPNIFNSLEAYQKWYKKSKGWSRHTIGILFYRNSWIEDDTAVCDALIRAIERRNVNVIPVFSYLGMKVGMKELGIESID
;
A
#
# COMPACT_ATOMS: atom_id res chain seq x y z
N MET A 1 -1.58 -24.59 -13.81
CA MET A 1 -0.54 -23.67 -13.31
C MET A 1 -0.29 -24.02 -11.85
N LYS A 2 0.98 -24.09 -11.42
CA LYS A 2 1.31 -24.25 -10.00
C LYS A 2 0.80 -23.01 -9.25
N ARG A 3 0.20 -23.19 -8.07
CA ARG A 3 -0.16 -22.04 -7.22
C ARG A 3 1.12 -21.39 -6.70
N THR A 4 1.22 -20.07 -6.78
CA THR A 4 2.29 -19.30 -6.13
C THR A 4 1.85 -18.92 -4.73
N GLU A 5 2.58 -19.35 -3.72
CA GLU A 5 2.36 -18.98 -2.31
C GLU A 5 3.25 -17.79 -1.93
N ILE A 6 2.67 -16.69 -1.48
CA ILE A 6 3.38 -15.44 -1.21
C ILE A 6 3.20 -15.01 0.25
N GLY A 7 4.30 -14.81 0.95
CA GLY A 7 4.33 -14.33 2.33
C GLY A 7 4.48 -12.81 2.42
N PHE A 8 3.73 -12.16 3.31
CA PHE A 8 3.86 -10.74 3.63
C PHE A 8 4.01 -10.50 5.12
N VAL A 9 4.99 -9.66 5.50
CA VAL A 9 5.04 -9.08 6.86
C VAL A 9 5.07 -7.56 6.76
N THR A 10 4.09 -6.89 7.35
CA THR A 10 3.84 -5.45 7.19
C THR A 10 4.06 -4.68 8.49
N GLY A 11 4.63 -3.48 8.39
CA GLY A 11 5.21 -2.72 9.51
C GLY A 11 4.38 -1.57 10.04
N TYR A 12 3.89 -0.72 9.13
CA TYR A 12 3.28 0.56 9.49
C TYR A 12 1.78 0.47 9.71
N THR A 13 1.05 -0.20 8.81
CA THR A 13 -0.40 -0.36 8.90
C THR A 13 -0.81 -1.78 8.50
N GLY A 14 -1.91 -2.27 9.10
CA GLY A 14 -2.58 -3.49 8.67
C GLY A 14 -3.59 -3.27 7.53
N ALA A 15 -3.81 -2.02 7.09
CA ALA A 15 -4.82 -1.70 6.09
C ALA A 15 -4.49 -2.32 4.70
N ILE A 16 -3.21 -2.46 4.36
CA ILE A 16 -2.78 -3.20 3.17
C ILE A 16 -3.25 -4.67 3.16
N LEU A 17 -3.50 -5.30 4.32
CA LEU A 17 -4.00 -6.68 4.39
C LEU A 17 -5.36 -6.84 3.70
N LYS A 18 -6.23 -5.81 3.82
CA LYS A 18 -7.53 -5.76 3.12
C LYS A 18 -7.32 -5.73 1.60
N LEU A 19 -6.37 -4.92 1.11
CA LEU A 19 -6.04 -4.84 -0.32
C LEU A 19 -5.45 -6.16 -0.84
N LEU A 20 -4.54 -6.78 -0.09
CA LEU A 20 -3.95 -8.07 -0.44
C LEU A 20 -5.02 -9.16 -0.56
N GLY A 21 -5.94 -9.24 0.40
CA GLY A 21 -7.06 -10.18 0.36
C GLY A 21 -7.96 -9.96 -0.86
N LYS A 22 -8.33 -8.72 -1.14
CA LYS A 22 -9.15 -8.36 -2.31
C LYS A 22 -8.44 -8.68 -3.63
N ALA A 23 -7.19 -8.26 -3.78
CA ALA A 23 -6.37 -8.53 -4.97
C ALA A 23 -6.25 -10.04 -5.23
N THR A 24 -5.99 -10.81 -4.17
CA THR A 24 -5.88 -12.27 -4.24
C THR A 24 -7.20 -12.91 -4.70
N SER A 25 -8.35 -12.47 -4.18
CA SER A 25 -9.66 -12.97 -4.62
C SER A 25 -9.90 -12.68 -6.10
N GLU A 26 -9.73 -11.43 -6.54
CA GLU A 26 -9.97 -11.02 -7.93
C GLU A 26 -9.05 -11.76 -8.91
N LEU A 27 -7.78 -12.00 -8.55
CA LEU A 27 -6.84 -12.73 -9.40
C LEU A 27 -7.18 -14.22 -9.48
N ASN A 28 -7.60 -14.84 -8.38
CA ASN A 28 -8.05 -16.24 -8.40
C ASN A 28 -9.34 -16.40 -9.23
N GLU A 29 -10.28 -15.45 -9.16
CA GLU A 29 -11.47 -15.42 -10.02
C GLU A 29 -11.12 -15.29 -11.51
N GLN A 30 -10.02 -14.59 -11.83
CA GLN A 30 -9.46 -14.49 -13.18
C GLN A 30 -8.64 -15.72 -13.60
N GLY A 31 -8.49 -16.72 -12.73
CA GLY A 31 -7.78 -17.97 -13.02
C GLY A 31 -6.28 -17.95 -12.72
N TYR A 32 -5.76 -16.92 -12.06
CA TYR A 32 -4.37 -16.90 -11.59
C TYR A 32 -4.28 -17.55 -10.21
N PRO A 33 -3.62 -18.71 -10.05
CA PRO A 33 -3.58 -19.41 -8.78
C PRO A 33 -2.55 -18.77 -7.85
N ILE A 34 -3.00 -17.82 -7.02
CA ILE A 34 -2.16 -17.08 -6.07
C ILE A 34 -2.70 -17.30 -4.67
N GLY A 35 -1.82 -17.75 -3.77
CA GLY A 35 -2.06 -17.78 -2.32
C GLY A 35 -1.26 -16.68 -1.65
N VAL A 36 -1.89 -15.98 -0.70
CA VAL A 36 -1.23 -14.95 0.10
C VAL A 36 -1.48 -15.23 1.57
N GLN A 37 -0.40 -15.30 2.35
CA GLN A 37 -0.48 -15.20 3.80
C GLN A 37 0.26 -13.95 4.26
N ALA A 38 -0.42 -13.14 5.07
CA ALA A 38 0.09 -11.86 5.51
C ALA A 38 -0.10 -11.67 7.02
N ARG A 39 0.85 -11.01 7.67
CA ARG A 39 0.77 -10.62 9.09
C ARG A 39 1.19 -9.17 9.28
N TYR A 40 0.50 -8.48 10.19
CA TYR A 40 0.89 -7.15 10.65
C TYR A 40 1.78 -7.30 11.88
N GLN A 41 3.00 -6.76 11.84
CA GLN A 41 4.03 -7.04 12.84
C GLN A 41 3.76 -6.48 14.24
N ALA A 42 2.83 -5.53 14.39
CA ALA A 42 2.45 -5.05 15.73
C ALA A 42 1.53 -6.03 16.48
N VAL A 43 1.13 -7.13 15.83
CA VAL A 43 0.45 -8.27 16.48
C VAL A 43 1.46 -9.40 16.60
N GLU A 44 1.37 -10.20 17.66
CA GLU A 44 2.17 -11.41 17.80
C GLU A 44 1.98 -12.30 16.57
N ILE A 45 3.10 -12.66 15.96
CA ILE A 45 3.14 -13.56 14.80
C ILE A 45 3.48 -14.94 15.32
N ASP A 46 2.55 -15.87 15.10
CA ASP A 46 2.65 -17.26 15.53
C ASP A 46 3.80 -18.03 14.83
N ASP A 47 4.32 -19.05 15.52
CA ASP A 47 5.38 -19.92 15.01
C ASP A 47 4.97 -20.67 13.74
N GLU A 48 3.68 -20.98 13.59
CA GLU A 48 3.12 -21.65 12.41
C GLU A 48 3.34 -20.83 11.14
N PHE A 49 3.10 -19.51 11.21
CA PHE A 49 3.37 -18.61 10.10
C PHE A 49 4.87 -18.48 9.80
N TRP A 50 5.72 -18.43 10.82
CA TRP A 50 7.17 -18.42 10.61
C TRP A 50 7.68 -19.68 9.92
N ASP A 51 7.14 -20.83 10.28
CA ASP A 51 7.48 -22.10 9.64
C ASP A 51 6.88 -22.20 8.23
N TRP A 52 5.67 -21.69 8.02
CA TRP A 52 5.09 -21.59 6.69
C TRP A 52 5.95 -20.73 5.74
N LEU A 53 6.45 -19.57 6.20
CA LEU A 53 7.35 -18.74 5.41
C LEU A 53 8.63 -19.46 4.97
N LYS A 54 9.17 -20.35 5.82
CA LYS A 54 10.41 -21.08 5.50
C LYS A 54 10.17 -22.22 4.51
N ASN A 55 9.04 -22.91 4.65
CA ASN A 55 8.83 -24.21 4.02
C ASN A 55 7.89 -24.17 2.81
N GLU A 56 6.94 -23.23 2.78
CA GLU A 56 5.83 -23.24 1.82
C GLU A 56 5.80 -22.01 0.90
N ALA A 57 6.33 -20.86 1.33
CA ALA A 57 6.32 -19.65 0.52
C ALA A 57 7.26 -19.76 -0.70
N ASP A 58 6.77 -19.37 -1.88
CA ASP A 58 7.56 -19.24 -3.11
C ASP A 58 8.24 -17.86 -3.22
N ALA A 59 7.74 -16.83 -2.52
CA ALA A 59 8.34 -15.51 -2.39
C ALA A 59 7.86 -14.82 -1.11
N ILE A 60 8.67 -13.89 -0.59
CA ILE A 60 8.38 -13.14 0.64
C ILE A 60 8.56 -11.64 0.40
N VAL A 61 7.62 -10.83 0.88
CA VAL A 61 7.73 -9.37 0.90
C VAL A 61 7.70 -8.89 2.36
N VAL A 62 8.69 -8.10 2.74
CA VAL A 62 8.78 -7.50 4.07
C VAL A 62 8.81 -5.99 3.99
N ASN A 63 7.95 -5.35 4.78
CA ASN A 63 7.91 -3.91 4.98
C ASN A 63 7.96 -3.62 6.49
N VAL A 64 9.11 -3.84 7.14
CA VAL A 64 9.26 -3.67 8.59
C VAL A 64 10.50 -2.85 8.88
N HIS A 65 10.32 -1.69 9.52
CA HIS A 65 11.41 -0.80 9.91
C HIS A 65 12.31 -1.46 10.96
N SER A 66 13.62 -1.20 10.88
CA SER A 66 14.63 -1.75 11.79
C SER A 66 14.47 -1.34 13.27
N SER A 67 13.61 -0.36 13.57
CA SER A 67 13.28 0.02 14.94
C SER A 67 12.22 -0.86 15.60
N PHE A 68 11.57 -1.76 14.87
CA PHE A 68 10.57 -2.65 15.44
C PHE A 68 11.22 -3.93 15.99
N GLU A 69 10.73 -4.44 17.13
CA GLU A 69 11.26 -5.66 17.77
C GLU A 69 11.16 -6.90 16.86
N SER A 70 10.14 -6.92 16.00
CA SER A 70 9.94 -7.99 15.00
C SER A 70 11.03 -8.05 13.94
N TYR A 71 11.84 -7.01 13.78
CA TYR A 71 12.88 -6.93 12.75
C TYR A 71 13.98 -7.97 12.96
N ASP A 72 14.48 -8.15 14.18
CA ASP A 72 15.52 -9.13 14.47
C ASP A 72 15.01 -10.57 14.34
N VAL A 73 13.76 -10.81 14.73
CA VAL A 73 13.07 -12.09 14.52
C VAL A 73 12.96 -12.39 13.02
N LEU A 74 12.52 -11.42 12.23
CA LEU A 74 12.47 -11.54 10.77
C LEU A 74 13.84 -11.83 10.18
N LYS A 75 14.88 -11.10 10.61
CA LYS A 75 16.25 -11.33 10.15
C LYS A 75 16.71 -12.76 10.42
N GLN A 76 16.39 -13.30 11.60
CA GLN A 76 16.69 -14.70 11.95
C GLN A 76 15.88 -15.69 11.11
N VAL A 77 14.58 -15.52 10.98
CA VAL A 77 13.70 -16.41 10.19
C VAL A 77 14.16 -16.44 8.73
N LEU A 78 14.36 -15.26 8.13
CA LEU A 78 14.76 -15.11 6.73
C LEU A 78 16.20 -15.60 6.47
N SER A 79 17.01 -15.87 7.49
CA SER A 79 18.35 -16.45 7.33
C SER A 79 18.33 -17.89 6.78
N GLY A 80 17.26 -18.63 7.05
CA GLY A 80 17.08 -20.02 6.59
C GLY A 80 16.25 -20.14 5.30
N VAL A 81 15.84 -19.02 4.69
CA VAL A 81 14.96 -19.02 3.52
C VAL A 81 15.78 -18.93 2.23
N ASN A 82 15.44 -19.78 1.25
CA ASN A 82 16.10 -19.82 -0.06
C ASN A 82 15.27 -19.21 -1.20
N VAL A 83 14.04 -18.77 -0.92
CA VAL A 83 13.19 -18.11 -1.91
C VAL A 83 13.52 -16.62 -2.04
N PRO A 84 13.03 -15.94 -3.10
CA PRO A 84 13.14 -14.50 -3.23
C PRO A 84 12.51 -13.76 -2.04
N VAL A 85 13.27 -12.85 -1.43
CA VAL A 85 12.83 -11.98 -0.35
C VAL A 85 13.00 -10.53 -0.80
N PHE A 86 11.91 -9.79 -0.80
CA PHE A 86 11.86 -8.39 -1.18
C PHE A 86 11.62 -7.52 0.07
N SER A 87 12.65 -6.79 0.50
CA SER A 87 12.52 -5.81 1.59
C SER A 87 12.26 -4.43 1.00
N VAL A 88 11.00 -3.99 1.04
CA VAL A 88 10.54 -2.72 0.46
C VAL A 88 10.64 -1.53 1.41
N GLU A 89 11.15 -1.78 2.61
CA GLU A 89 11.28 -0.75 3.64
C GLU A 89 12.56 0.07 3.52
N TYR A 90 12.46 1.34 3.91
CA TYR A 90 13.57 2.29 3.94
C TYR A 90 14.04 2.52 5.39
N GLY A 91 15.25 2.07 5.72
CA GLY A 91 15.89 2.36 7.01
C GLY A 91 16.55 1.14 7.64
N GLY A 92 17.87 1.16 7.71
CA GLY A 92 18.68 0.04 8.22
C GLY A 92 19.22 -0.86 7.10
N GLU A 93 19.63 -2.06 7.47
CA GLU A 93 20.10 -3.08 6.52
C GLU A 93 18.90 -3.62 5.70
N SER A 94 19.05 -3.82 4.39
CA SER A 94 17.99 -4.46 3.63
C SER A 94 17.89 -5.94 3.99
N LEU A 95 16.68 -6.44 4.24
CA LEU A 95 16.44 -7.88 4.42
C LEU A 95 16.27 -8.63 3.08
N SER A 96 16.48 -7.96 1.94
CA SER A 96 16.31 -8.55 0.61
C SER A 96 17.31 -9.68 0.35
N LYS A 97 16.87 -10.76 -0.28
CA LYS A 97 17.68 -11.95 -0.60
C LYS A 97 17.20 -12.60 -1.89
N ASN A 98 18.13 -13.18 -2.64
CA ASN A 98 17.83 -13.93 -3.87
C ASN A 98 16.99 -13.13 -4.88
N VAL A 99 17.20 -11.80 -4.91
CA VAL A 99 16.52 -10.88 -5.81
C VAL A 99 17.55 -9.95 -6.43
N ASP A 100 17.39 -9.66 -7.72
CA ASP A 100 18.19 -8.65 -8.39
C ASP A 100 17.64 -7.23 -8.10
N PRO A 101 18.48 -6.18 -8.22
CA PRO A 101 18.07 -4.82 -7.89
C PRO A 101 16.93 -4.27 -8.75
N GLU A 102 16.81 -4.70 -10.01
CA GLU A 102 15.77 -4.24 -10.93
C GLU A 102 14.41 -4.79 -10.48
N ALA A 103 14.33 -6.10 -10.19
CA ALA A 103 13.13 -6.71 -9.65
C ALA A 103 12.72 -6.10 -8.30
N LEU A 104 13.68 -5.80 -7.43
CA LEU A 104 13.41 -5.11 -6.16
C LEU A 104 12.84 -3.70 -6.39
N ALA A 105 13.40 -2.94 -7.33
CA ALA A 105 12.90 -1.60 -7.67
C ALA A 105 11.47 -1.65 -8.23
N THR A 106 11.18 -2.57 -9.14
CA THR A 106 9.83 -2.77 -9.70
C THR A 106 8.82 -3.13 -8.62
N LEU A 107 9.15 -4.10 -7.76
CA LEU A 107 8.26 -4.50 -6.66
C LEU A 107 8.02 -3.36 -5.67
N THR A 108 9.08 -2.64 -5.31
CA THR A 108 9.00 -1.46 -4.43
C THR A 108 8.11 -0.37 -5.06
N GLY A 109 8.19 -0.17 -6.37
CA GLY A 109 7.31 0.74 -7.11
C GLY A 109 5.83 0.38 -6.96
N TYR A 110 5.46 -0.89 -7.13
CA TYR A 110 4.07 -1.32 -6.93
C TYR A 110 3.61 -1.06 -5.50
N PHE A 111 4.44 -1.44 -4.53
CA PHE A 111 4.13 -1.31 -3.11
C PHE A 111 3.92 0.16 -2.72
N MET A 112 4.83 1.04 -3.12
CA MET A 112 4.78 2.46 -2.79
C MET A 112 3.64 3.22 -3.48
N TYR A 113 3.46 3.01 -4.79
CA TYR A 113 2.36 3.67 -5.50
C TYR A 113 1.02 3.15 -4.96
N GLY A 114 0.99 1.88 -4.53
CA GLY A 114 -0.12 1.28 -3.81
C GLY A 114 -1.42 1.25 -4.62
N GLY A 115 -2.54 1.03 -3.95
CA GLY A 115 -3.84 0.86 -4.59
C GLY A 115 -3.99 -0.52 -5.24
N LEU A 116 -5.25 -0.94 -5.40
CA LEU A 116 -5.61 -2.31 -5.74
C LEU A 116 -4.90 -2.85 -6.99
N GLU A 117 -4.80 -2.05 -8.04
CA GLU A 117 -4.26 -2.53 -9.31
C GLU A 117 -2.74 -2.71 -9.28
N ASN A 118 -2.01 -1.85 -8.56
CA ASN A 118 -0.58 -2.08 -8.34
C ASN A 118 -0.36 -3.31 -7.45
N ILE A 119 -1.20 -3.53 -6.43
CA ILE A 119 -1.10 -4.73 -5.59
C ILE A 119 -1.38 -5.99 -6.42
N LYS A 120 -2.36 -5.98 -7.33
CA LYS A 120 -2.60 -7.10 -8.25
C LYS A 120 -1.41 -7.35 -9.17
N ASN A 121 -0.88 -6.31 -9.79
CA ASN A 121 0.30 -6.42 -10.65
C ASN A 121 1.54 -6.88 -9.85
N MET A 122 1.69 -6.47 -8.59
CA MET A 122 2.74 -6.96 -7.70
C MET A 122 2.66 -8.48 -7.47
N LEU A 123 1.45 -9.01 -7.20
CA LEU A 123 1.26 -10.44 -7.00
C LEU A 123 1.50 -11.24 -8.29
N LEU A 124 1.06 -10.72 -9.44
CA LEU A 124 1.36 -11.30 -10.75
C LEU A 124 2.86 -11.25 -11.08
N PHE A 125 3.52 -10.14 -10.76
CA PHE A 125 4.96 -9.96 -10.91
C PHE A 125 5.72 -11.01 -10.09
N LEU A 126 5.36 -11.21 -8.83
CA LEU A 126 5.97 -12.24 -7.97
C LEU A 126 5.76 -13.65 -8.54
N ALA A 127 4.54 -13.99 -8.96
CA ALA A 127 4.27 -15.29 -9.57
C ALA A 127 5.05 -15.52 -10.87
N ASN A 128 5.27 -14.48 -11.67
CA ASN A 128 6.08 -14.53 -12.89
C ASN A 128 7.57 -14.64 -12.56
N TYR A 129 8.05 -13.90 -11.55
CA TYR A 129 9.42 -13.93 -11.06
C TYR A 129 9.81 -15.34 -10.56
N CYS A 130 8.90 -16.01 -9.86
CA CYS A 130 9.07 -17.40 -9.43
C CYS A 130 8.91 -18.43 -10.58
N GLY A 131 8.59 -18.01 -11.79
CA GLY A 131 8.40 -18.88 -12.96
C GLY A 131 7.12 -19.72 -12.95
N ASN A 132 6.18 -19.44 -12.03
CA ASN A 132 4.94 -20.21 -11.88
C ASN A 132 3.85 -19.77 -12.89
N ILE A 133 3.96 -18.55 -13.41
CA ILE A 133 3.18 -18.04 -14.53
C ILE A 133 4.12 -17.40 -15.56
N LYS A 134 3.61 -17.18 -16.78
CA LYS A 134 4.30 -16.41 -17.82
C LYS A 134 3.36 -15.33 -18.34
N LEU A 135 3.63 -14.09 -17.98
CA LEU A 135 2.79 -12.94 -18.29
C LEU A 135 3.67 -11.70 -18.50
N GLU A 136 3.27 -10.81 -19.40
CA GLU A 136 3.81 -9.45 -19.42
C GLU A 136 3.02 -8.64 -18.38
N VAL A 137 3.66 -8.35 -17.24
CA VAL A 137 2.99 -7.67 -16.13
C VAL A 137 3.16 -6.15 -16.32
N PRO A 138 2.08 -5.35 -16.28
CA PRO A 138 2.18 -3.91 -16.47
C PRO A 138 2.96 -3.23 -15.36
N GLU A 139 3.95 -2.40 -15.71
CA GLU A 139 4.79 -1.62 -14.80
C GLU A 139 4.03 -0.86 -13.70
N PRO A 140 4.67 -0.57 -12.55
CA PRO A 140 4.07 0.19 -11.46
C PRO A 140 3.48 1.52 -11.91
N LYS A 141 2.19 1.71 -11.66
CA LYS A 141 1.46 2.89 -12.07
C LYS A 141 1.34 3.90 -10.93
N GLN A 142 1.83 5.11 -11.16
CA GLN A 142 1.64 6.20 -10.22
C GLN A 142 0.16 6.50 -9.98
N ILE A 143 -0.21 6.59 -8.70
CA ILE A 143 -1.50 7.07 -8.22
C ILE A 143 -1.23 8.40 -7.50
N PRO A 144 -2.12 9.41 -7.62
CA PRO A 144 -1.94 10.75 -7.04
C PRO A 144 -1.32 10.77 -5.64
N TRP A 145 -0.27 11.58 -5.47
CA TRP A 145 0.44 11.73 -4.18
C TRP A 145 -0.31 12.58 -3.18
N HIS A 146 -1.13 13.49 -3.69
CA HIS A 146 -2.01 14.34 -2.91
C HIS A 146 -3.26 14.66 -3.74
N GLY A 147 -4.28 15.13 -3.05
CA GLY A 147 -5.53 15.53 -3.69
C GLY A 147 -6.58 15.91 -2.67
N ILE A 148 -7.66 16.52 -3.16
CA ILE A 148 -8.82 16.85 -2.36
C ILE A 148 -9.84 15.72 -2.52
N TYR A 149 -10.24 15.14 -1.40
CA TYR A 149 -11.14 14.00 -1.30
C TYR A 149 -12.50 14.42 -0.74
N HIS A 150 -13.56 13.72 -1.15
CA HIS A 150 -14.86 13.76 -0.47
C HIS A 150 -15.63 12.45 -0.77
N PRO A 151 -16.32 11.83 0.20
CA PRO A 151 -17.00 10.54 0.00
C PRO A 151 -18.10 10.56 -1.07
N ASP A 152 -18.78 11.70 -1.25
CA ASP A 152 -19.80 11.86 -2.30
C ASP A 152 -19.24 12.29 -3.67
N ALA A 153 -17.95 12.61 -3.76
CA ALA A 153 -17.38 13.00 -5.04
C ALA A 153 -17.09 11.74 -5.89
N PRO A 154 -17.35 11.76 -7.20
CA PRO A 154 -17.07 10.62 -8.06
C PRO A 154 -15.57 10.35 -8.22
N ASN A 155 -14.74 11.38 -8.04
CA ASN A 155 -13.29 11.32 -8.17
C ASN A 155 -12.66 12.31 -7.19
N ILE A 156 -11.35 12.15 -6.95
CA ILE A 156 -10.54 13.16 -6.27
C ILE A 156 -10.39 14.41 -7.14
N PHE A 157 -10.00 15.52 -6.52
CA PHE A 157 -9.69 16.77 -7.22
C PHE A 157 -8.22 17.13 -7.04
N ASN A 158 -7.58 17.59 -8.12
CA ASN A 158 -6.20 18.07 -8.13
C ASN A 158 -6.08 19.59 -7.95
N SER A 159 -7.20 20.31 -7.85
CA SER A 159 -7.22 21.76 -7.64
C SER A 159 -8.36 22.18 -6.72
N LEU A 160 -8.10 23.21 -5.93
CA LEU A 160 -9.09 23.80 -5.04
C LEU A 160 -10.28 24.39 -5.81
N GLU A 161 -10.03 25.00 -6.97
CA GLU A 161 -11.09 25.59 -7.80
C GLU A 161 -12.09 24.52 -8.28
N ALA A 162 -11.59 23.40 -8.80
CA ALA A 162 -12.43 22.31 -9.27
C ALA A 162 -13.26 21.72 -8.12
N TYR A 163 -12.64 21.51 -6.96
CA TYR A 163 -13.31 21.05 -5.76
C TYR A 163 -14.42 22.01 -5.33
N GLN A 164 -14.11 23.31 -5.21
CA GLN A 164 -15.08 24.32 -4.79
C GLN A 164 -16.25 24.43 -5.75
N LYS A 165 -16.01 24.34 -7.07
CA LYS A 165 -17.08 24.35 -8.08
C LYS A 165 -18.02 23.17 -7.91
N TRP A 166 -17.48 21.96 -7.71
CA TRP A 166 -18.26 20.76 -7.44
C TRP A 166 -19.01 20.86 -6.11
N TYR A 167 -18.33 21.29 -5.05
CA TYR A 167 -18.89 21.39 -3.69
C TYR A 167 -20.04 22.39 -3.63
N LYS A 168 -19.85 23.60 -4.18
CA LYS A 168 -20.89 24.63 -4.32
C LYS A 168 -22.14 24.09 -5.01
N LYS A 169 -21.96 23.36 -6.10
CA LYS A 169 -23.07 22.78 -6.88
C LYS A 169 -23.79 21.67 -6.12
N SER A 170 -23.06 20.85 -5.37
CA SER A 170 -23.59 19.61 -4.78
C SER A 170 -24.10 19.78 -3.34
N LYS A 171 -23.52 20.73 -2.58
CA LYS A 171 -23.72 20.91 -1.14
C LYS A 171 -24.07 22.35 -0.74
N GLY A 172 -23.89 23.32 -1.64
CA GLY A 172 -23.89 24.74 -1.30
C GLY A 172 -22.53 25.21 -0.76
N TRP A 173 -22.45 26.47 -0.33
CA TRP A 173 -21.22 27.02 0.23
C TRP A 173 -21.51 27.99 1.37
N SER A 174 -20.94 27.69 2.54
CA SER A 174 -21.02 28.47 3.76
C SER A 174 -19.92 29.52 3.84
N ARG A 175 -20.02 30.41 4.84
CA ARG A 175 -18.99 31.41 5.17
C ARG A 175 -17.73 30.77 5.77
N HIS A 176 -17.89 29.70 6.56
CA HIS A 176 -16.79 29.07 7.29
C HIS A 176 -16.31 27.81 6.56
N THR A 177 -15.00 27.57 6.61
CA THR A 177 -14.36 26.42 5.97
C THR A 177 -13.32 25.82 6.91
N ILE A 178 -13.32 24.48 7.02
CA ILE A 178 -12.32 23.72 7.78
C ILE A 178 -11.54 22.84 6.81
N GLY A 179 -10.21 22.87 6.90
CA GLY A 179 -9.34 21.90 6.23
C GLY A 179 -9.15 20.65 7.08
N ILE A 180 -9.15 19.48 6.45
CA ILE A 180 -8.71 18.22 7.08
C ILE A 180 -7.48 17.76 6.32
N LEU A 181 -6.39 17.49 7.02
CA LEU A 181 -5.22 16.81 6.44
C LEU A 181 -5.21 15.37 6.94
N PHE A 182 -5.12 14.41 6.02
CA PHE A 182 -5.03 13.00 6.38
C PHE A 182 -4.04 12.24 5.48
N TYR A 183 -3.67 11.03 5.88
CA TYR A 183 -2.67 10.24 5.17
C TYR A 183 -3.20 9.73 3.83
N ARG A 184 -2.37 9.81 2.79
CA ARG A 184 -2.63 9.19 1.48
C ARG A 184 -2.95 7.70 1.60
N ASN A 185 -2.28 6.98 2.51
CA ASN A 185 -2.48 5.54 2.70
C ASN A 185 -3.94 5.21 3.00
N SER A 186 -4.58 5.97 3.89
CA SER A 186 -6.01 5.84 4.18
C SER A 186 -6.90 5.97 2.95
N TRP A 187 -6.54 6.84 1.99
CA TRP A 187 -7.29 6.99 0.74
C TRP A 187 -7.05 5.82 -0.22
N ILE A 188 -5.80 5.43 -0.48
CA ILE A 188 -5.49 4.34 -1.43
C ILE A 188 -5.92 2.96 -0.92
N GLU A 189 -5.97 2.76 0.40
CA GLU A 189 -6.38 1.51 1.06
C GLU A 189 -7.89 1.43 1.30
N ASP A 190 -8.65 2.47 0.91
CA ASP A 190 -10.08 2.57 1.17
C ASP A 190 -10.39 2.43 2.69
N ASP A 191 -9.56 3.08 3.50
CA ASP A 191 -9.66 3.21 4.96
C ASP A 191 -9.96 4.68 5.34
N THR A 192 -11.02 5.21 4.74
CA THR A 192 -11.41 6.63 4.84
C THR A 192 -12.51 6.88 5.87
N ALA A 193 -13.01 5.85 6.55
CA ALA A 193 -14.20 5.92 7.41
C ALA A 193 -14.12 7.01 8.50
N VAL A 194 -12.94 7.23 9.09
CA VAL A 194 -12.72 8.30 10.08
C VAL A 194 -12.81 9.68 9.42
N CYS A 195 -12.16 9.85 8.26
CA CYS A 195 -12.20 11.10 7.50
C CYS A 195 -13.64 11.41 7.06
N ASP A 196 -14.38 10.40 6.60
CA ASP A 196 -15.79 10.52 6.23
C ASP A 196 -16.65 10.97 7.39
N ALA A 197 -16.49 10.34 8.56
CA ALA A 197 -17.24 10.73 9.75
C ALA A 197 -16.99 12.20 10.14
N LEU A 198 -15.74 12.67 10.05
CA LEU A 198 -15.37 14.06 10.30
C LEU A 198 -15.97 15.02 9.27
N ILE A 199 -15.88 14.69 7.98
CA ILE A 199 -16.51 15.42 6.89
C ILE A 199 -18.00 15.61 7.19
N ARG A 200 -18.72 14.52 7.45
CA ARG A 200 -20.16 14.58 7.74
C ARG A 200 -20.47 15.41 8.99
N ALA A 201 -19.66 15.30 10.04
CA ALA A 201 -19.87 16.04 11.27
C ALA A 201 -19.71 17.57 11.06
N ILE A 202 -18.77 17.98 10.21
CA ILE A 202 -18.53 19.38 9.87
C ILE A 202 -19.66 19.89 8.96
N GLU A 203 -20.01 19.14 7.92
CA GLU A 203 -21.10 19.49 6.98
C GLU A 203 -22.44 19.72 7.70
N ARG A 204 -22.79 18.85 8.67
CA ARG A 204 -24.03 19.00 9.48
C ARG A 204 -24.10 20.30 10.28
N ARG A 205 -22.98 20.98 10.50
CA ARG A 205 -22.90 22.28 11.20
C ARG A 205 -22.92 23.46 10.23
N ASN A 206 -23.24 23.22 8.96
CA ASN A 206 -23.23 24.21 7.89
C ASN A 206 -21.85 24.90 7.74
N VAL A 207 -20.80 24.09 7.79
CA VAL A 207 -19.40 24.52 7.58
C VAL A 207 -18.86 23.75 6.37
N ASN A 208 -18.16 24.44 5.47
CA ASN A 208 -17.51 23.78 4.34
C ASN A 208 -16.34 22.95 4.86
N VAL A 209 -16.02 21.85 4.20
CA VAL A 209 -14.83 21.07 4.50
C VAL A 209 -13.95 20.96 3.26
N ILE A 210 -12.63 20.97 3.43
CA ILE A 210 -11.65 20.68 2.38
C ILE A 210 -10.73 19.57 2.90
N PRO A 211 -11.06 18.29 2.64
CA PRO A 211 -10.23 17.17 3.01
C PRO A 211 -9.13 16.97 2.00
N VAL A 212 -7.88 17.14 2.42
CA VAL A 212 -6.69 16.92 1.63
C VAL A 212 -6.00 15.67 2.14
N PHE A 213 -5.78 14.70 1.26
CA PHE A 213 -4.81 13.65 1.54
C PHE A 213 -3.46 14.04 0.98
N SER A 214 -2.40 13.63 1.66
CA SER A 214 -1.03 13.74 1.15
C SER A 214 -0.17 12.59 1.70
N TYR A 215 0.89 12.27 0.97
CA TYR A 215 1.99 11.49 1.54
C TYR A 215 2.78 12.41 2.48
N LEU A 216 2.75 12.10 3.78
CA LEU A 216 3.40 12.89 4.82
C LEU A 216 4.79 12.32 5.20
N GLY A 217 5.40 11.52 4.33
CA GLY A 217 6.76 11.00 4.55
C GLY A 217 7.83 12.09 4.49
N MET A 218 8.92 11.90 5.24
CA MET A 218 10.00 12.87 5.33
C MET A 218 10.67 13.13 3.97
N LYS A 219 11.10 14.39 3.75
CA LYS A 219 11.76 14.92 2.53
C LYS A 219 12.87 14.03 1.94
N VAL A 220 13.53 13.21 2.76
CA VAL A 220 14.68 12.37 2.36
C VAL A 220 14.26 11.27 1.37
N GLY A 221 13.13 10.59 1.62
CA GLY A 221 12.65 9.54 0.71
C GLY A 221 12.08 10.08 -0.59
N MET A 222 11.47 11.27 -0.58
CA MET A 222 10.78 11.81 -1.77
C MET A 222 11.75 12.14 -2.92
N LYS A 223 12.96 12.62 -2.61
CA LYS A 223 13.97 12.96 -3.61
C LYS A 223 14.58 11.74 -4.29
N GLU A 224 14.77 10.65 -3.55
CA GLU A 224 15.24 9.36 -4.07
C GLU A 224 14.20 8.69 -4.98
N LEU A 225 12.92 9.06 -4.81
CA LEU A 225 11.78 8.55 -5.57
C LEU A 225 11.39 9.44 -6.76
N GLY A 226 12.18 10.48 -7.06
CA GLY A 226 11.90 11.42 -8.15
C GLY A 226 10.67 12.31 -7.91
N ILE A 227 10.19 12.39 -6.66
CA ILE A 227 9.05 13.21 -6.28
C ILE A 227 9.61 14.56 -5.80
N GLU A 228 9.39 15.61 -6.59
CA GLU A 228 9.76 16.97 -6.18
C GLU A 228 9.00 17.35 -4.90
N SER A 229 9.74 17.85 -3.91
CA SER A 229 9.12 18.41 -2.72
C SER A 229 8.33 19.65 -3.10
N ILE A 230 7.10 19.77 -2.61
CA ILE A 230 6.33 21.00 -2.70
C ILE A 230 6.97 21.98 -1.71
N ASP A 231 7.54 23.07 -2.21
CA ASP A 231 8.04 24.20 -1.41
C ASP A 231 6.89 25.03 -0.81
#